data_AF-A0A542PW08-F1
#
_entry.id   AF-A0A542PW08-F1
#
_cell.length_a   1.000
_cell.length_b   1.000
_cell.length_c   1.000
_cell.angle_alpha   90.00
_cell.angle_beta   90.00
_cell.angle_gamma   90.00
#
_symmetry.space_group_name_H-M   'P 1'
#
loop_
_entity.id
_entity.type
_entity.pdbx_description
1 polymer ?
#
loop_
_entity_poly.entity_id
_entity_poly.type
_entity_poly.pdbx_seq_one_letter_code
_entity_poly.pdbx_strand_id
1 'polypeptide(L)'
;MVKAKVFLICLLVLLLVTSALGAYHLYAMERAIARGIYADLLDDMQDIGYLEPTLADYYLLKMKELGWEVTEDAFAGSWPRTESERARKETQEAITLSVTIQPSKVTQWLHKFVEGDTSFSFTGSRPSEYFDPGW
;
A
#
# COMPACT_ATOMS: atom_id res chain seq x y z
N MET A 1 -17.50 -47.93 -6.94
CA MET A 1 -17.85 -46.49 -7.04
C MET A 1 -17.48 -45.67 -5.80
N VAL A 2 -17.57 -46.19 -4.57
CA VAL A 2 -17.24 -45.42 -3.34
C VAL A 2 -15.78 -44.93 -3.33
N LYS A 3 -14.81 -45.79 -3.65
CA LYS A 3 -13.37 -45.43 -3.66
C LYS A 3 -13.05 -44.26 -4.60
N ALA A 4 -13.68 -44.21 -5.79
CA ALA A 4 -13.48 -43.13 -6.75
C ALA A 4 -14.06 -41.79 -6.23
N LYS A 5 -15.23 -41.82 -5.58
CA LYS A 5 -15.82 -40.63 -4.95
C LYS A 5 -14.94 -40.10 -3.82
N VAL A 6 -14.43 -40.98 -2.97
CA VAL A 6 -13.50 -40.61 -1.88
C VAL A 6 -12.24 -40.00 -2.45
N PHE A 7 -11.65 -40.60 -3.49
CA PHE A 7 -10.48 -40.04 -4.17
C PHE A 7 -10.73 -38.64 -4.72
N LEU A 8 -11.85 -38.42 -5.42
CA LEU A 8 -12.20 -37.10 -5.97
C LEU A 8 -12.43 -36.06 -4.87
N ILE A 9 -13.05 -36.43 -3.76
CA ILE A 9 -13.23 -35.53 -2.61
C ILE A 9 -11.86 -35.17 -2.02
N CYS A 10 -10.98 -36.14 -1.80
CA CYS A 10 -9.63 -35.87 -1.29
C CYS A 10 -8.82 -34.98 -2.24
N LEU A 11 -8.90 -35.22 -3.54
CA LEU A 11 -8.23 -34.40 -4.55
C LEU A 11 -8.78 -32.96 -4.55
N LEU A 12 -10.10 -32.79 -4.49
CA LEU A 12 -10.73 -31.49 -4.43
C LEU A 12 -10.31 -30.73 -3.17
N VAL A 13 -10.32 -31.39 -2.02
CA VAL A 13 -9.87 -30.80 -0.74
C VAL A 13 -8.41 -30.38 -0.84
N LEU A 14 -7.54 -31.23 -1.40
CA LEU A 14 -6.14 -30.91 -1.58
C LEU A 14 -5.94 -29.69 -2.47
N LEU A 15 -6.66 -29.60 -3.59
CA LEU A 15 -6.63 -28.44 -4.48
C LEU A 15 -7.12 -27.15 -3.79
N LEU A 16 -8.21 -27.24 -3.01
CA LEU A 16 -8.72 -26.09 -2.28
C LEU A 16 -7.71 -25.58 -1.25
N VAL A 17 -7.09 -26.49 -0.48
CA VAL A 17 -6.11 -26.12 0.54
C VAL A 17 -4.86 -25.51 -0.08
N THR A 18 -4.33 -26.08 -1.17
CA THR A 18 -3.14 -25.53 -1.84
C THR A 18 -3.42 -24.19 -2.51
N SER A 19 -4.58 -24.02 -3.15
CA SER A 19 -5.00 -22.73 -3.71
C SER A 19 -5.19 -21.68 -2.63
N ALA A 20 -5.79 -22.03 -1.49
CA ALA A 20 -5.97 -21.11 -0.36
C ALA A 20 -4.61 -20.65 0.20
N LEU A 21 -3.66 -21.56 0.38
CA LEU A 21 -2.30 -21.23 0.81
C LEU A 21 -1.60 -20.29 -0.19
N GLY A 22 -1.67 -20.60 -1.48
CA GLY A 22 -1.08 -19.75 -2.53
C GLY A 22 -1.68 -18.33 -2.55
N ALA A 23 -3.00 -18.23 -2.44
CA ALA A 23 -3.71 -16.95 -2.38
C ALA A 23 -3.32 -16.16 -1.11
N TYR A 24 -3.22 -16.82 0.04
CA TYR A 24 -2.77 -16.19 1.27
C TYR A 24 -1.32 -15.69 1.19
N HIS A 25 -0.42 -16.47 0.59
CA HIS A 25 0.96 -16.03 0.36
C HIS A 25 1.03 -14.79 -0.54
N LEU A 26 0.26 -14.76 -1.62
CA LEU A 26 0.17 -13.58 -2.48
C LEU A 26 -0.35 -12.36 -1.71
N TYR A 27 -1.43 -12.53 -0.93
CA TYR A 27 -1.99 -11.49 -0.09
C TYR A 27 -0.96 -10.93 0.91
N ALA A 28 -0.25 -11.80 1.62
CA ALA A 28 0.76 -11.40 2.60
C ALA A 28 1.94 -10.66 1.94
N MET A 29 2.36 -11.13 0.76
CA MET A 29 3.42 -10.50 -0.02
C MET A 29 3.00 -9.10 -0.50
N GLU A 30 1.83 -8.95 -1.11
CA GLU A 30 1.34 -7.66 -1.60
C GLU A 30 1.14 -6.67 -0.46
N ARG A 31 0.63 -7.11 0.69
CA ARG A 31 0.51 -6.25 1.88
C ARG A 31 1.87 -5.80 2.41
N ALA A 32 2.88 -6.68 2.39
CA ALA A 32 4.24 -6.33 2.81
C ALA A 32 4.87 -5.30 1.86
N ILE A 33 4.72 -5.49 0.55
CA ILE A 33 5.20 -4.53 -0.47
C ILE A 33 4.48 -3.18 -0.31
N ALA A 34 3.16 -3.19 -0.14
CA ALA A 34 2.36 -1.97 0.05
C ALA A 34 2.80 -1.19 1.30
N ARG A 35 3.07 -1.90 2.41
CA ARG A 35 3.62 -1.31 3.63
C ARG A 35 5.03 -0.76 3.43
N GLY A 36 5.86 -1.43 2.61
CA GLY A 36 7.18 -0.94 2.22
C GLY A 36 7.09 0.36 1.45
N ILE A 37 6.25 0.42 0.42
CA ILE A 37 6.00 1.64 -0.36
C ILE A 37 5.53 2.79 0.54
N TYR A 38 4.59 2.52 1.46
CA TYR A 38 4.14 3.52 2.43
C TYR A 38 5.29 4.03 3.31
N ALA A 39 6.15 3.13 3.80
CA ALA A 39 7.27 3.51 4.67
C ALA A 39 8.32 4.34 3.91
N ASP A 40 8.71 3.89 2.71
CA ASP A 40 9.69 4.59 1.87
C ASP A 40 9.17 5.99 1.49
N LEU A 41 7.90 6.08 1.05
CA LEU A 41 7.29 7.36 0.69
C LEU A 41 7.15 8.32 1.89
N LEU A 42 6.86 7.79 3.08
CA LEU A 42 6.77 8.59 4.30
C LEU A 42 8.14 9.17 4.68
N ASP A 43 9.21 8.39 4.48
CA ASP A 43 10.60 8.79 4.74
C ASP A 43 11.03 9.88 3.75
N ASP A 44 10.82 9.66 2.45
CA ASP A 44 11.11 10.65 1.41
C ASP A 44 10.34 11.97 1.65
N MET A 45 9.06 11.87 2.02
CA MET A 45 8.23 13.03 2.35
C MET A 45 8.68 13.73 3.64
N GLN A 46 9.27 13.00 4.59
CA GLN A 46 9.83 13.55 5.82
C GLN A 46 11.09 14.38 5.54
N ASP A 47 11.95 13.92 4.65
CA ASP A 47 13.17 14.61 4.23
C ASP A 47 12.87 15.86 3.38
N ILE A 48 11.89 15.75 2.49
CA ILE A 48 11.49 16.83 1.58
C ILE A 48 10.56 17.85 2.27
N GLY A 49 9.79 17.41 3.28
CA GLY A 49 8.82 18.22 4.02
C GLY A 49 7.45 18.37 3.36
N TYR A 50 7.21 17.74 2.21
CA TYR A 50 5.91 17.69 1.54
C TYR A 50 5.87 16.55 0.53
N LEU A 51 4.67 16.17 0.08
CA LEU A 51 4.51 15.19 -0.99
C LEU A 51 4.78 15.86 -2.34
N GLU A 52 6.02 15.74 -2.81
CA GLU A 52 6.42 16.26 -4.12
C GLU A 52 5.67 15.53 -5.26
N PRO A 53 5.14 16.25 -6.27
CA PRO A 53 4.41 15.62 -7.37
C PRO A 53 5.20 14.55 -8.12
N THR A 54 6.49 14.78 -8.38
CA THR A 54 7.38 13.83 -9.07
C THR A 54 7.60 12.54 -8.26
N LEU A 55 7.69 12.68 -6.94
CA LEU A 55 7.78 11.56 -6.00
C LEU A 55 6.48 10.75 -6.00
N ALA A 56 5.33 11.43 -5.92
CA ALA A 56 4.03 10.78 -6.02
C ALA A 56 3.90 10.00 -7.34
N ASP A 57 4.24 10.62 -8.47
CA ASP A 57 4.20 9.97 -9.79
C ASP A 57 5.13 8.74 -9.87
N TYR A 58 6.33 8.81 -9.27
CA TYR A 58 7.25 7.69 -9.19
C TYR A 58 6.62 6.48 -8.46
N TYR A 59 5.99 6.70 -7.31
CA TYR A 59 5.35 5.61 -6.56
C TYR A 59 4.08 5.10 -7.24
N LEU A 60 3.31 5.95 -7.91
CA LEU A 60 2.15 5.52 -8.72
C LEU A 60 2.62 4.62 -9.88
N LEU A 61 3.72 4.98 -10.53
CA LEU A 61 4.32 4.14 -11.58
C LEU A 61 4.78 2.79 -11.00
N LYS A 62 5.47 2.79 -9.86
CA LYS A 62 5.91 1.57 -9.17
C LYS A 62 4.74 0.65 -8.81
N MET A 63 3.62 1.19 -8.34
CA MET A 63 2.39 0.42 -8.09
C MET A 63 1.81 -0.16 -9.38
N LYS A 64 1.79 0.62 -10.46
CA LYS A 64 1.31 0.17 -11.77
C LYS A 64 2.18 -0.96 -12.35
N GLU A 65 3.50 -0.90 -12.18
CA GLU A 65 4.43 -1.95 -12.60
C GLU A 65 4.23 -3.27 -11.84
N LEU A 66 3.73 -3.21 -10.61
CA LEU A 66 3.31 -4.38 -9.83
C LEU A 66 1.97 -4.98 -10.29
N GLY A 67 1.33 -4.38 -11.31
CA GLY A 67 0.03 -4.81 -11.83
C GLY A 67 -1.15 -4.39 -10.94
N TRP A 68 -0.94 -3.43 -10.05
CA TRP A 68 -1.97 -2.90 -9.17
C TRP A 68 -2.79 -1.81 -9.86
N GLU A 69 -4.03 -1.65 -9.42
CA GLU A 69 -4.90 -0.58 -9.90
C GLU A 69 -4.48 0.71 -9.19
N VAL A 70 -4.24 1.76 -9.97
CA VAL A 70 -3.80 3.05 -9.47
C VAL A 70 -4.92 4.06 -9.72
N THR A 71 -5.38 4.70 -8.66
CA THR A 71 -6.41 5.74 -8.72
C THR A 71 -5.79 7.11 -8.46
N GLU A 72 -6.34 8.16 -9.07
CA GLU A 72 -5.85 9.54 -8.89
C GLU A 72 -5.97 10.04 -7.45
N ASP A 73 -6.84 9.42 -6.66
CA ASP A 73 -7.09 9.71 -5.24
C ASP A 73 -6.19 8.91 -4.28
N ALA A 74 -5.21 8.15 -4.78
CA ALA A 74 -4.33 7.31 -3.96
C ALA A 74 -3.68 8.06 -2.79
N PHE A 75 -3.44 9.37 -2.93
CA PHE A 75 -2.85 10.24 -1.89
C PHE A 75 -3.77 11.35 -1.38
N ALA A 76 -5.09 11.22 -1.53
CA ALA A 76 -6.03 12.32 -1.26
C ALA A 76 -5.96 12.88 0.17
N GLY A 77 -5.58 12.07 1.16
CA GLY A 77 -5.43 12.50 2.56
C GLY A 77 -4.04 12.97 2.97
N SER A 78 -3.09 13.07 2.02
CA SER A 78 -1.71 13.45 2.30
C SER A 78 -1.54 14.97 2.34
N TRP A 79 -0.70 15.45 3.25
CA TRP A 79 -0.42 16.87 3.49
C TRP A 79 0.97 17.07 4.11
N PRO A 80 1.75 18.10 3.73
CA PRO A 80 1.51 19.07 2.66
C PRO A 80 1.71 18.50 1.25
N ARG A 81 1.15 19.15 0.22
CA ARG A 81 1.24 18.70 -1.19
C ARG A 81 1.93 19.68 -2.13
N THR A 82 2.31 20.84 -1.62
CA THR A 82 2.96 21.90 -2.41
C THR A 82 4.20 22.41 -1.70
N GLU A 83 5.15 22.93 -2.48
CA GLU A 83 6.38 23.50 -1.92
C GLU A 83 6.11 24.73 -1.03
N SER A 84 5.10 25.54 -1.34
CA SER A 84 4.73 26.71 -0.53
C SER A 84 4.24 26.36 0.87
N GLU A 85 3.75 25.13 1.07
CA GLU A 85 3.20 24.62 2.33
C GLU A 85 4.15 23.63 2.99
N ARG A 86 5.40 23.54 2.51
CA ARG A 86 6.42 22.60 3.00
C ARG A 86 6.57 22.70 4.50
N ALA A 87 6.40 21.55 5.16
CA ALA A 87 6.61 21.40 6.58
C ALA A 87 8.09 21.57 6.92
N ARG A 88 8.39 22.39 7.92
CA ARG A 88 9.75 22.73 8.31
C ARG A 88 10.09 22.22 9.70
N LYS A 89 11.35 21.81 9.87
CA LYS A 89 11.85 21.29 11.15
C LYS A 89 11.91 22.37 12.23
N GLU A 90 12.22 23.59 11.84
CA GLU A 90 12.44 24.74 12.72
C GLU A 90 11.16 25.20 13.42
N THR A 91 10.04 25.09 12.72
CA THR A 91 8.70 25.38 13.24
C THR A 91 8.01 24.15 13.84
N GLN A 92 8.71 23.00 13.91
CA GLN A 92 8.20 21.71 14.40
C GLN A 92 6.94 21.24 13.65
N GLU A 93 6.87 21.53 12.35
CA GLU A 93 5.76 21.11 11.52
C GLU A 93 5.85 19.61 11.17
N ALA A 94 4.70 19.02 10.89
CA ALA A 94 4.57 17.61 10.60
C ALA A 94 4.01 17.38 9.20
N ILE A 95 4.50 16.31 8.58
CA ILE A 95 3.94 15.75 7.36
C ILE A 95 2.95 14.64 7.74
N THR A 96 1.90 14.50 6.96
CA THR A 96 0.88 13.45 7.06
C THR A 96 0.78 12.76 5.71
N LEU A 97 1.04 11.46 5.69
CA LEU A 97 0.86 10.64 4.49
C LEU A 97 -0.38 9.78 4.68
N SER A 98 -1.29 9.82 3.72
CA SER A 98 -2.40 8.88 3.61
C SER A 98 -2.38 8.26 2.23
N VAL A 99 -2.09 6.96 2.16
CA VAL A 99 -2.04 6.22 0.90
C VAL A 99 -3.11 5.15 0.85
N THR A 100 -3.82 5.07 -0.26
CA THR A 100 -4.80 4.03 -0.59
C THR A 100 -4.31 3.26 -1.80
N ILE A 101 -4.15 1.94 -1.65
CA ILE A 101 -3.57 1.06 -2.66
C ILE A 101 -4.61 0.00 -3.03
N GLN A 102 -4.89 -0.19 -4.31
CA GLN A 102 -5.76 -1.26 -4.79
C GLN A 102 -4.91 -2.45 -5.29
N PRO A 103 -4.73 -3.51 -4.48
CA PRO A 103 -3.89 -4.65 -4.83
C PRO A 103 -4.52 -5.51 -5.94
N SER A 104 -3.91 -6.64 -6.27
CA SER A 104 -4.48 -7.57 -7.26
C SER A 104 -5.85 -8.10 -6.85
N LYS A 105 -6.69 -8.51 -7.81
CA LYS A 105 -8.08 -8.97 -7.55
C LYS A 105 -8.18 -10.12 -6.55
N VAL A 106 -7.21 -11.03 -6.54
CA VAL A 106 -7.15 -12.15 -5.56
C VAL A 106 -6.95 -11.61 -4.15
N THR A 107 -6.04 -10.66 -4.00
CA THR A 107 -5.77 -9.98 -2.73
C THR A 107 -6.92 -9.09 -2.30
N GLN A 108 -7.57 -8.36 -3.22
CA GLN A 108 -8.79 -7.58 -2.91
C GLN A 108 -9.89 -8.49 -2.34
N TRP A 109 -10.09 -9.68 -2.93
CA TRP A 109 -11.08 -10.64 -2.45
C TRP A 109 -10.74 -11.18 -1.06
N LEU A 110 -9.48 -11.55 -0.83
CA LEU A 110 -9.02 -11.99 0.49
C LEU A 110 -9.08 -10.88 1.53
N HIS A 111 -8.68 -9.68 1.18
CA HIS A 111 -8.74 -8.53 2.07
C HIS A 111 -10.18 -8.21 2.46
N LYS A 112 -11.11 -8.28 1.50
CA LYS A 112 -12.54 -8.10 1.77
C LYS A 112 -13.08 -9.16 2.72
N PHE A 113 -12.58 -10.39 2.61
CA PHE A 113 -12.94 -11.46 3.54
C PHE A 113 -12.38 -11.23 4.96
N VAL A 114 -11.17 -10.68 5.09
CA VAL A 114 -10.48 -10.49 6.38
C VAL A 114 -10.84 -9.18 7.08
N GLU A 115 -10.84 -8.06 6.37
CA GLU A 115 -11.01 -6.70 6.92
C GLU A 115 -12.27 -5.98 6.39
N GLY A 116 -12.96 -6.52 5.39
CA GLY A 116 -14.19 -5.93 4.83
C GLY A 116 -13.96 -4.87 3.75
N ASP A 117 -12.71 -4.52 3.45
CA ASP A 117 -12.31 -3.56 2.41
C ASP A 117 -11.62 -4.28 1.24
N THR A 118 -11.62 -3.65 0.07
CA THR A 118 -10.90 -4.09 -1.13
C THR A 118 -9.56 -3.37 -1.32
N SER A 119 -9.28 -2.31 -0.56
CA SER A 119 -8.07 -1.51 -0.66
C SER A 119 -7.23 -1.57 0.61
N PHE A 120 -5.91 -1.45 0.48
CA PHE A 120 -5.03 -1.23 1.62
C PHE A 120 -4.94 0.26 1.89
N SER A 121 -5.30 0.69 3.09
CA SER A 121 -5.17 2.07 3.53
C SER A 121 -4.10 2.17 4.62
N PHE A 122 -3.17 3.11 4.44
CA PHE A 122 -2.14 3.42 5.43
C PHE A 122 -2.13 4.94 5.65
N THR A 123 -2.22 5.34 6.91
CA THR A 123 -2.16 6.75 7.31
C THR A 123 -1.20 6.92 8.47
N GLY A 124 -0.38 7.96 8.44
CA GLY A 124 0.48 8.32 9.54
C GLY A 124 1.08 9.71 9.38
N SER A 125 1.64 10.22 10.47
CA SER A 125 2.27 11.52 10.52
C SER A 125 3.64 11.43 11.18
N ARG A 126 4.57 12.25 10.70
CA ARG A 126 5.93 12.39 11.25
C ARG A 126 6.35 13.87 11.26
N PRO A 127 7.21 14.28 12.21
CA PRO A 127 7.82 15.61 12.16
C PRO A 127 8.72 15.72 10.93
N SER A 128 8.71 16.89 10.28
CA SER A 128 9.58 17.15 9.13
C SER A 128 11.06 17.18 9.53
N GLU A 129 11.92 16.65 8.67
CA GLU A 129 13.38 16.76 8.80
C GLU A 129 13.97 17.84 7.89
N TYR A 130 13.16 18.40 6.99
CA TYR A 130 13.56 19.48 6.11
C TYR A 130 13.98 20.74 6.88
N PHE A 131 15.16 21.26 6.54
CA PHE A 131 15.71 22.51 7.06
C PHE A 131 15.84 23.52 5.91
N ASP A 132 15.32 24.74 6.10
CA ASP A 132 15.39 25.81 5.10
C ASP A 132 16.78 26.50 5.16
N PRO A 133 17.62 26.40 4.12
CA PRO A 133 18.95 27.01 4.13
C PRO A 133 18.94 28.54 4.23
N GLY A 134 17.78 29.17 3.97
CA GLY A 134 17.61 30.62 4.01
C GLY A 134 17.13 31.18 5.34
N TRP A 135 16.97 30.35 6.38
CA TRP A 135 16.56 30.78 7.72
C TRP A 135 17.68 31.43 8.54
#